data_AF-A0A917TY35-F1
#
_entry.id   AF-A0A917TY35-F1
#
_cell.length_a   1.000
_cell.length_b   1.000
_cell.length_c   1.000
_cell.angle_alpha   90.00
_cell.angle_beta   90.00
_cell.angle_gamma   90.00
#
_symmetry.space_group_name_H-M   'P 1'
#
loop_
_entity.id
_entity.type
_entity.pdbx_description
1 polymer ?
#
loop_
_entity_poly.entity_id
_entity_poly.type
_entity_poly.pdbx_seq_one_letter_code
_entity_poly.pdbx_strand_id
1 'polypeptide(L)'
;MLEEALQAPGPRPLPPAVADLLRAEQAPPRLAAHLRQVHDVACDLLDRLADEVPELEVDRTAVTFGAATHDIGKARHPEELTGPGSRHEPTGERVLLSYGVPADLARFAAVHADWDRPDATIEELLVTLADKVWKGRRDPDLEQRVTIAVAAATGREPWDAFLLLDDVLTHLAERADERLAFQAAYPV
;
A
#
# COMPACT_ATOMS: atom_id res chain seq x y z
N MET A 1 -4.90 -20.30 -9.89
CA MET A 1 -5.30 -18.89 -9.77
C MET A 1 -4.50 -18.15 -8.69
N LEU A 2 -4.43 -18.59 -7.42
CA LEU A 2 -3.64 -17.87 -6.42
C LEU A 2 -2.14 -17.82 -6.79
N GLU A 3 -1.54 -18.97 -7.14
CA GLU A 3 -0.14 -19.00 -7.58
C GLU A 3 0.12 -18.14 -8.82
N GLU A 4 -0.84 -18.13 -9.75
CA GLU A 4 -0.76 -17.27 -10.94
C GLU A 4 -0.82 -15.79 -10.54
N ALA A 5 -1.73 -15.38 -9.66
CA ALA A 5 -1.78 -14.03 -9.13
C ALA A 5 -0.48 -13.63 -8.41
N LEU A 6 0.18 -14.57 -7.73
CA LEU A 6 1.44 -14.33 -7.02
C LEU A 6 2.67 -14.26 -7.95
N GLN A 7 2.66 -14.98 -9.07
CA GLN A 7 3.86 -15.21 -9.90
C GLN A 7 3.77 -14.65 -11.32
N ALA A 8 2.58 -14.24 -11.80
CA ALA A 8 2.40 -13.69 -13.13
C ALA A 8 3.34 -12.49 -13.36
N PRO A 9 3.87 -12.30 -14.58
CA PRO A 9 4.71 -11.16 -14.90
C PRO A 9 3.94 -9.83 -14.76
N GLY A 10 4.67 -8.74 -14.63
CA GLY A 10 4.12 -7.40 -14.45
C GLY A 10 4.55 -6.82 -13.10
N PRO A 11 3.70 -6.78 -12.07
CA PRO A 11 4.05 -6.18 -10.78
C PRO A 11 5.25 -6.84 -10.11
N ARG A 12 6.02 -6.11 -9.31
CA ARG A 12 7.05 -6.70 -8.45
C ARG A 12 6.50 -7.87 -7.62
N PRO A 13 7.33 -8.91 -7.36
CA PRO A 13 6.93 -10.00 -6.47
C PRO A 13 6.76 -9.48 -5.04
N LEU A 14 5.79 -10.01 -4.31
CA LEU A 14 5.68 -9.75 -2.86
C LEU A 14 6.91 -10.31 -2.13
N PRO A 15 7.22 -9.79 -0.93
CA PRO A 15 8.17 -10.44 -0.05
C PRO A 15 7.80 -11.92 0.14
N PRO A 16 8.74 -12.88 0.07
CA PRO A 16 8.42 -14.31 0.12
C PRO A 16 7.56 -14.71 1.32
N ALA A 17 7.85 -14.14 2.50
CA ALA A 17 7.06 -14.36 3.71
C ALA A 17 5.59 -13.93 3.56
N VAL A 18 5.31 -12.84 2.83
CA VAL A 18 3.94 -12.38 2.57
C VAL A 18 3.23 -13.31 1.58
N ALA A 19 3.92 -13.80 0.56
CA ALA A 19 3.36 -14.79 -0.36
C ALA A 19 3.00 -16.09 0.39
N ASP A 20 3.84 -16.53 1.32
CA ASP A 20 3.57 -17.71 2.16
C ASP A 20 2.40 -17.48 3.12
N LEU A 21 2.27 -16.27 3.69
CA LEU A 21 1.09 -15.89 4.47
C LEU A 21 -0.21 -15.97 3.65
N LEU A 22 -0.20 -15.44 2.42
CA LEU A 22 -1.36 -15.51 1.53
C LEU A 22 -1.73 -16.95 1.16
N ARG A 23 -0.75 -17.84 1.00
CA ARG A 23 -0.99 -19.28 0.80
C ARG A 23 -1.60 -19.92 2.05
N ALA A 24 -1.04 -19.62 3.22
CA ALA A 24 -1.51 -20.19 4.48
C ALA A 24 -2.95 -19.76 4.80
N GLU A 25 -3.30 -18.51 4.52
CA GLU A 25 -4.67 -17.98 4.67
C GLU A 25 -5.60 -18.36 3.51
N GLN A 26 -5.13 -19.15 2.52
CA GLN A 26 -5.89 -19.53 1.32
C GLN A 26 -6.54 -18.32 0.63
N ALA A 27 -5.77 -17.25 0.51
CA ALA A 27 -6.26 -15.96 0.06
C ALA A 27 -6.91 -16.03 -1.34
N PRO A 28 -8.01 -15.29 -1.57
CA PRO A 28 -8.54 -15.07 -2.91
C PRO A 28 -7.46 -14.60 -3.90
N PRO A 29 -7.45 -15.12 -5.14
CA PRO A 29 -6.53 -14.64 -6.18
C PRO A 29 -6.65 -13.13 -6.42
N ARG A 30 -7.86 -12.57 -6.35
CA ARG A 30 -8.12 -11.11 -6.41
C ARG A 30 -7.36 -10.33 -5.34
N LEU A 31 -7.29 -10.86 -4.11
CA LEU A 31 -6.56 -10.23 -3.02
C LEU A 31 -5.05 -10.24 -3.28
N ALA A 32 -4.49 -11.38 -3.70
CA ALA A 32 -3.07 -11.46 -4.04
C ALA A 32 -2.70 -10.52 -5.19
N ALA A 33 -3.54 -10.42 -6.22
CA ALA A 33 -3.35 -9.49 -7.32
C ALA A 33 -3.41 -8.02 -6.86
N HIS A 34 -4.34 -7.68 -5.97
CA HIS A 34 -4.43 -6.34 -5.34
C HIS A 34 -3.15 -5.99 -4.58
N LEU A 35 -2.76 -6.84 -3.62
CA LEU A 35 -1.61 -6.58 -2.76
C LEU A 35 -0.31 -6.45 -3.55
N ARG A 36 -0.17 -7.20 -4.66
CA ARG A 36 0.96 -7.03 -5.59
C ARG A 36 0.97 -5.67 -6.27
N GLN A 37 -0.17 -5.17 -6.72
CA GLN A 37 -0.25 -3.86 -7.37
C GLN A 37 0.10 -2.74 -6.38
N VAL A 38 -0.44 -2.80 -5.17
CA VAL A 38 -0.17 -1.80 -4.13
C VAL A 38 1.29 -1.86 -3.67
N HIS A 39 1.86 -3.06 -3.50
CA HIS A 39 3.27 -3.23 -3.18
C HIS A 39 4.20 -2.69 -4.27
N ASP A 40 3.89 -2.95 -5.54
CA ASP A 40 4.66 -2.45 -6.69
C ASP A 40 4.65 -0.92 -6.76
N VAL A 41 3.48 -0.32 -6.55
CA VAL A 41 3.31 1.14 -6.47
C VAL A 41 4.03 1.73 -5.28
N ALA A 42 4.00 1.07 -4.12
CA ALA A 42 4.76 1.51 -2.95
C ALA A 42 6.27 1.47 -3.20
N CYS A 43 6.77 0.45 -3.92
CA CYS A 43 8.17 0.41 -4.33
C CYS A 43 8.53 1.57 -5.25
N ASP A 44 7.74 1.83 -6.30
CA ASP A 44 7.97 2.94 -7.23
C ASP A 44 7.89 4.31 -6.54
N LEU A 45 6.92 4.49 -5.63
CA LEU A 45 6.77 5.69 -4.82
C LEU A 45 8.02 5.94 -3.98
N LEU A 46 8.50 4.92 -3.27
CA LEU A 46 9.69 5.03 -2.43
C LEU A 46 10.98 5.21 -3.24
N ASP A 47 11.09 4.59 -4.42
CA ASP A 47 12.22 4.80 -5.34
C ASP A 47 12.28 6.29 -5.75
N ARG A 48 11.15 6.85 -6.20
CA ARG A 48 11.09 8.25 -6.62
C ARG A 48 11.32 9.22 -5.47
N LEU A 49 10.74 8.97 -4.30
CA LEU A 49 10.98 9.81 -3.12
C LEU A 49 12.44 9.75 -2.67
N ALA A 50 13.10 8.59 -2.73
CA ALA A 50 14.51 8.48 -2.38
C ALA A 50 15.42 9.25 -3.36
N ASP A 51 15.07 9.28 -4.65
CA ASP A 51 15.81 10.02 -5.67
C ASP A 51 15.62 11.54 -5.56
N GLU A 52 14.38 12.00 -5.34
CA GLU A 52 14.00 13.42 -5.34
C GLU A 52 14.13 14.10 -3.96
N VAL A 53 14.06 13.30 -2.90
CA VAL A 53 13.96 13.72 -1.48
C VAL A 53 14.84 12.81 -0.58
N PRO A 54 16.16 12.73 -0.80
CA PRO A 54 17.03 11.82 -0.06
C PRO A 54 17.11 12.11 1.46
N GLU A 55 16.69 13.31 1.90
CA GLU A 55 16.61 13.69 3.31
C GLU A 55 15.37 13.12 4.02
N LEU A 56 14.38 12.61 3.29
CA LEU A 56 13.20 12.00 3.89
C LEU A 56 13.55 10.61 4.43
N GLU A 57 13.78 10.54 5.74
CA GLU A 57 13.94 9.27 6.44
C GLU A 57 12.61 8.52 6.50
N VAL A 58 12.52 7.41 5.76
CA VAL A 58 11.37 6.50 5.76
C VAL A 58 11.87 5.08 6.01
N ASP A 59 11.20 4.34 6.88
CA ASP A 59 11.39 2.89 6.92
C ASP A 59 10.77 2.23 5.68
N ARG A 60 11.60 2.08 4.64
CA ARG A 60 11.22 1.44 3.38
C ARG A 60 10.70 0.02 3.57
N THR A 61 11.24 -0.72 4.54
CA THR A 61 10.80 -2.10 4.81
C THR A 61 9.39 -2.09 5.38
N ALA A 62 9.11 -1.18 6.32
CA ALA A 62 7.79 -1.01 6.90
C ALA A 62 6.74 -0.62 5.85
N VAL A 63 7.04 0.34 4.96
CA VAL A 63 6.09 0.77 3.92
C VAL A 63 5.82 -0.35 2.91
N THR A 64 6.87 -1.00 2.40
CA THR A 64 6.70 -2.06 1.40
C THR A 64 6.02 -3.30 1.98
N PHE A 65 6.27 -3.63 3.26
CA PHE A 65 5.54 -4.67 3.98
C PHE A 65 4.08 -4.29 4.21
N GLY A 66 3.83 -3.09 4.74
CA GLY A 66 2.48 -2.58 4.99
C GLY A 66 1.63 -2.57 3.73
N ALA A 67 2.16 -2.09 2.60
CA ALA A 67 1.50 -2.14 1.30
C ALA A 67 1.17 -3.58 0.87
N ALA A 68 2.10 -4.51 1.08
CA ALA A 68 1.95 -5.93 0.75
C ALA A 68 0.96 -6.67 1.65
N THR A 69 0.57 -6.12 2.80
CA THR A 69 -0.28 -6.81 3.79
C THR A 69 -1.51 -6.04 4.25
N HIS A 70 -1.70 -4.77 3.89
CA HIS A 70 -2.73 -3.92 4.49
C HIS A 70 -4.13 -4.53 4.44
N ASP A 71 -4.44 -5.22 3.34
CA ASP A 71 -5.73 -5.84 3.07
C ASP A 71 -5.80 -7.35 3.41
N ILE A 72 -4.78 -7.92 4.09
CA ILE A 72 -4.69 -9.36 4.36
C ILE A 72 -5.93 -9.93 5.07
N GLY A 73 -6.60 -9.12 5.88
CA GLY A 73 -7.84 -9.52 6.55
C GLY A 73 -8.98 -9.88 5.60
N LYS A 74 -8.94 -9.43 4.33
CA LYS A 74 -9.90 -9.81 3.29
C LYS A 74 -9.79 -11.27 2.87
N ALA A 75 -8.72 -11.97 3.27
CA ALA A 75 -8.67 -13.44 3.15
C ALA A 75 -9.75 -14.11 4.02
N ARG A 76 -10.14 -13.47 5.13
CA ARG A 76 -11.18 -13.95 6.06
C ARG A 76 -12.54 -13.26 5.91
N HIS A 77 -12.58 -12.13 5.21
CA HIS A 77 -13.80 -11.38 4.85
C HIS A 77 -13.81 -11.08 3.34
N PRO A 78 -13.87 -12.12 2.47
CA PRO A 78 -13.75 -11.95 1.02
C PRO A 78 -14.88 -11.11 0.41
N GLU A 79 -16.01 -10.97 1.09
CA GLU A 79 -17.10 -10.07 0.70
C GLU A 79 -16.66 -8.60 0.58
N GLU A 80 -15.64 -8.20 1.35
CA GLU A 80 -15.07 -6.84 1.35
C GLU A 80 -14.06 -6.59 0.21
N LEU A 81 -13.81 -7.59 -0.66
CA LEU A 81 -13.00 -7.38 -1.88
C LEU A 81 -13.77 -6.62 -2.96
N THR A 82 -15.10 -6.72 -2.96
CA THR A 82 -15.97 -6.07 -3.95
C THR A 82 -17.08 -5.25 -3.31
N GLY A 83 -17.40 -5.51 -2.04
CA GLY A 83 -18.39 -4.78 -1.26
C GLY A 83 -17.76 -3.81 -0.27
N PRO A 84 -18.57 -2.91 0.33
CA PRO A 84 -18.11 -2.09 1.43
C PRO A 84 -17.85 -2.94 2.69
N GLY A 85 -16.95 -2.48 3.55
CA GLY A 85 -16.70 -3.10 4.84
C GLY A 85 -15.35 -2.68 5.43
N SER A 86 -15.17 -2.93 6.71
CA SER A 86 -13.94 -2.65 7.48
C SER A 86 -13.60 -3.77 8.46
N ARG A 87 -14.27 -4.93 8.37
CA ARG A 87 -13.99 -6.06 9.28
C ARG A 87 -12.61 -6.67 8.99
N HIS A 88 -12.11 -6.52 7.75
CA HIS A 88 -10.77 -6.91 7.37
C HIS A 88 -9.69 -6.16 8.17
N GLU A 89 -9.90 -4.92 8.60
CA GLU A 89 -8.87 -4.11 9.27
C GLU A 89 -8.39 -4.75 10.59
N PRO A 90 -9.22 -4.88 11.65
CA PRO A 90 -8.81 -5.54 12.90
C PRO A 90 -8.63 -7.05 12.74
N THR A 91 -9.11 -7.64 11.64
CA THR A 91 -8.85 -9.05 11.35
C THR A 91 -7.45 -9.25 10.78
N GLY A 92 -7.02 -8.37 9.87
CA GLY A 92 -5.72 -8.44 9.22
C GLY A 92 -4.58 -8.28 10.21
N GLU A 93 -4.68 -7.33 11.14
CA GLU A 93 -3.71 -7.19 12.22
C GLU A 93 -3.61 -8.46 13.06
N ARG A 94 -4.75 -9.03 13.50
CA ARG A 94 -4.77 -10.29 14.26
C ARG A 94 -4.19 -11.47 13.49
N VAL A 95 -4.42 -11.53 12.17
CA VAL A 95 -3.80 -12.53 11.29
C VAL A 95 -2.29 -12.38 11.36
N LEU A 96 -1.75 -11.20 11.05
CA LEU A 96 -0.31 -10.95 11.02
C LEU A 96 0.35 -11.28 12.38
N LEU A 97 -0.26 -10.83 13.48
CA LEU A 97 0.20 -11.15 14.84
C LEU A 97 0.25 -12.67 15.10
N SER A 98 -0.75 -13.42 14.64
CA SER A 98 -0.80 -14.88 14.82
C SER A 98 0.30 -15.64 14.08
N TYR A 99 0.90 -15.05 13.06
CA TYR A 99 2.08 -15.57 12.35
C TYR A 99 3.40 -14.99 12.89
N GLY A 100 3.37 -14.25 14.01
CA GLY A 100 4.55 -13.70 14.66
C GLY A 100 5.10 -12.42 14.01
N VAL A 101 4.31 -11.74 13.18
CA VAL A 101 4.66 -10.41 12.67
C VAL A 101 4.69 -9.42 13.86
N PRO A 102 5.74 -8.61 14.01
CA PRO A 102 5.80 -7.55 15.02
C PRO A 102 4.60 -6.59 14.97
N ALA A 103 4.15 -6.12 16.13
CA ALA A 103 2.91 -5.32 16.24
C ALA A 103 2.99 -3.98 15.48
N ASP A 104 4.16 -3.37 15.45
CA ASP A 104 4.48 -2.15 14.69
C ASP A 104 4.34 -2.31 13.17
N LEU A 105 4.51 -3.54 12.65
CA LEU A 105 4.23 -3.90 11.26
C LEU A 105 2.80 -4.41 11.05
N ALA A 106 2.25 -5.17 12.01
CA ALA A 106 0.90 -5.71 11.90
C ALA A 106 -0.17 -4.61 11.87
N ARG A 107 0.06 -3.49 12.58
CA ARG A 107 -0.87 -2.37 12.67
C ARG A 107 -1.23 -1.75 11.32
N PHE A 108 -0.37 -1.83 10.30
CA PHE A 108 -0.67 -1.29 8.96
C PHE A 108 -1.95 -1.89 8.39
N ALA A 109 -2.26 -3.15 8.70
CA ALA A 109 -3.51 -3.76 8.27
C ALA A 109 -4.76 -3.15 8.95
N ALA A 110 -4.62 -2.62 10.17
CA ALA A 110 -5.73 -2.03 10.91
C ALA A 110 -5.95 -0.54 10.62
N VAL A 111 -4.89 0.22 10.31
CA VAL A 111 -4.96 1.70 10.32
C VAL A 111 -4.93 2.35 8.94
N HIS A 112 -4.74 1.58 7.86
CA HIS A 112 -4.60 2.16 6.51
C HIS A 112 -5.83 2.95 6.02
N ALA A 113 -7.03 2.63 6.54
CA ALA A 113 -8.26 3.37 6.28
C ALA A 113 -8.46 4.59 7.19
N ASP A 114 -7.82 4.62 8.37
CA ASP A 114 -7.86 5.68 9.37
C ASP A 114 -6.59 6.56 9.32
N TRP A 115 -6.22 6.98 8.11
CA TRP A 115 -4.99 7.72 7.86
C TRP A 115 -5.03 9.16 8.38
N ASP A 116 -6.24 9.73 8.60
CA ASP A 116 -6.39 11.13 9.03
C ASP A 116 -6.19 11.32 10.56
N ARG A 117 -5.82 10.28 11.28
CA ARG A 117 -5.45 10.39 12.70
C ARG A 117 -4.25 11.32 12.90
N PRO A 118 -4.25 12.19 13.93
CA PRO A 118 -3.16 13.15 14.14
C PRO A 118 -1.77 12.53 14.33
N ASP A 119 -1.72 11.29 14.82
CA ASP A 119 -0.49 10.53 15.10
C ASP A 119 -0.09 9.57 13.97
N ALA A 120 -0.71 9.66 12.78
CA ALA A 120 -0.29 8.86 11.63
C ALA A 120 1.16 9.17 11.25
N THR A 121 1.95 8.11 11.15
CA THR A 121 3.34 8.16 10.71
C THR A 121 3.45 8.38 9.21
N ILE A 122 4.59 8.87 8.73
CA ILE A 122 4.81 9.04 7.29
C ILE A 122 4.72 7.70 6.56
N GLU A 123 5.18 6.61 7.17
CA GLU A 123 5.07 5.27 6.61
C GLU A 123 3.61 4.86 6.41
N GLU A 124 2.73 5.13 7.37
CA GLU A 124 1.29 4.83 7.26
C GLU A 124 0.64 5.65 6.15
N LEU A 125 0.97 6.94 6.06
CA LEU A 125 0.49 7.79 4.97
C LEU A 125 0.96 7.29 3.60
N LEU A 126 2.21 6.84 3.48
CA LEU A 126 2.75 6.32 2.22
C LEU A 126 2.11 4.98 1.82
N VAL A 127 1.79 4.10 2.77
CA VAL A 127 1.03 2.87 2.51
C VAL A 127 -0.37 3.21 1.99
N THR A 128 -1.08 4.11 2.66
CA THR A 128 -2.41 4.54 2.22
C THR A 128 -2.35 5.25 0.86
N LEU A 129 -1.33 6.08 0.62
CA LEU A 129 -1.16 6.79 -0.64
C LEU A 129 -0.93 5.82 -1.80
N ALA A 130 -0.12 4.79 -1.60
CA ALA A 130 0.05 3.70 -2.56
C ALA A 130 -1.29 2.97 -2.85
N ASP A 131 -2.11 2.68 -1.82
CA ASP A 131 -3.44 2.07 -1.99
C ASP A 131 -4.46 3.00 -2.69
N LYS A 132 -4.29 4.32 -2.64
CA LYS A 132 -5.12 5.22 -3.47
C LYS A 132 -4.61 5.26 -4.91
N VAL A 133 -3.32 5.57 -5.09
CA VAL A 133 -2.78 5.93 -6.41
C VAL A 133 -2.59 4.73 -7.35
N TRP A 134 -2.55 3.49 -6.86
CA TRP A 134 -2.41 2.32 -7.75
C TRP A 134 -3.52 2.25 -8.81
N LYS A 135 -4.73 2.69 -8.46
CA LYS A 135 -5.89 2.80 -9.35
C LYS A 135 -6.14 4.22 -9.86
N GLY A 136 -5.13 5.09 -9.78
CA GLY A 136 -5.19 6.49 -10.22
C GLY A 136 -6.05 7.39 -9.33
N ARG A 137 -6.48 6.94 -8.15
CA ARG A 137 -7.24 7.78 -7.24
C ARG A 137 -6.31 8.76 -6.52
N ARG A 138 -6.61 10.05 -6.66
CA ARG A 138 -6.00 11.16 -5.92
C ARG A 138 -6.83 11.49 -4.69
N ASP A 139 -6.18 11.91 -3.61
CA ASP A 139 -6.82 12.24 -2.33
C ASP A 139 -6.13 13.47 -1.74
N PRO A 140 -6.63 14.70 -2.01
CA PRO A 140 -5.93 15.94 -1.70
C PRO A 140 -5.55 16.12 -0.23
N ASP A 141 -6.37 15.63 0.69
CA ASP A 141 -6.12 15.77 2.13
C ASP A 141 -4.98 14.85 2.58
N LEU A 142 -4.95 13.61 2.09
CA LEU A 142 -3.83 12.69 2.30
C LEU A 142 -2.53 13.21 1.66
N GLU A 143 -2.62 13.72 0.43
CA GLU A 143 -1.50 14.30 -0.32
C GLU A 143 -0.93 15.54 0.40
N GLN A 144 -1.79 16.36 1.00
CA GLN A 144 -1.37 17.51 1.80
C GLN A 144 -0.60 17.09 3.05
N ARG A 145 -1.00 15.99 3.72
CA ARG A 145 -0.26 15.47 4.89
C ARG A 145 1.13 14.97 4.52
N VAL A 146 1.24 14.25 3.40
CA VAL A 146 2.54 13.79 2.88
C VAL A 146 3.41 14.96 2.44
N THR A 147 2.81 15.97 1.78
CA THR A 147 3.49 17.23 1.41
C THR A 147 4.10 17.93 2.63
N ILE A 148 3.34 18.05 3.72
CA ILE A 148 3.82 18.67 4.97
C ILE A 148 4.99 17.88 5.54
N ALA A 149 4.92 16.55 5.55
CA ALA A 149 6.01 15.71 6.03
C ALA A 149 7.28 15.87 5.19
N VAL A 150 7.15 15.88 3.85
CA VAL A 150 8.26 16.12 2.91
C VAL A 150 8.88 17.51 3.11
N ALA A 151 8.07 18.55 3.20
CA ALA A 151 8.54 19.92 3.44
C ALA A 151 9.28 20.04 4.78
N ALA A 152 8.76 19.40 5.84
CA ALA A 152 9.39 19.39 7.15
C ALA A 152 10.75 18.66 7.16
N ALA A 153 10.86 17.54 6.44
CA ALA A 153 12.10 16.76 6.38
C ALA A 153 13.20 17.45 5.55
N THR A 154 12.82 18.17 4.49
CA THR A 154 13.77 18.82 3.57
C THR A 154 14.07 20.27 3.89
N GLY A 155 13.21 20.93 4.67
CA GLY A 155 13.21 22.39 4.80
C GLY A 155 12.75 23.13 3.54
N ARG A 156 12.17 22.44 2.56
CA ARG A 156 11.58 23.06 1.36
C ARG A 156 10.32 23.85 1.71
N GLU A 157 10.00 24.81 0.85
CA GLU A 157 8.71 25.48 0.91
C GLU A 157 7.57 24.50 0.59
N PRO A 158 6.39 24.61 1.25
CA PRO A 158 5.30 23.65 1.06
C PRO A 158 4.82 23.49 -0.39
N TRP A 159 4.86 24.55 -1.19
CA TRP A 159 4.45 24.50 -2.60
C TRP A 159 5.44 23.71 -3.47
N ASP A 160 6.72 23.72 -3.14
CA ASP A 160 7.76 22.97 -3.87
C ASP A 160 7.64 21.47 -3.55
N ALA A 161 7.44 21.13 -2.27
CA ALA A 161 7.14 19.76 -1.86
C ALA A 161 5.84 19.23 -2.49
N PHE A 162 4.82 20.08 -2.65
CA PHE A 162 3.57 19.72 -3.31
C PHE A 162 3.79 19.39 -4.79
N LEU A 163 4.50 20.25 -5.54
CA LEU A 163 4.77 20.01 -6.97
C LEU A 163 5.54 18.71 -7.19
N LEU A 164 6.54 18.45 -6.35
CA LEU A 164 7.30 17.20 -6.37
C LEU A 164 6.37 16.00 -6.16
N LEU A 165 5.52 16.03 -5.13
CA LEU A 165 4.60 14.94 -4.85
C LEU A 165 3.57 14.77 -5.98
N ASP A 166 3.04 15.87 -6.52
CA ASP A 166 2.08 15.84 -7.62
C ASP A 166 2.66 15.21 -8.89
N ASP A 167 3.90 15.52 -9.24
CA ASP A 167 4.60 14.92 -10.38
C ASP A 167 4.79 13.41 -10.18
N VAL A 168 5.22 12.99 -8.97
CA VAL A 168 5.37 11.57 -8.63
C VAL A 168 4.04 10.82 -8.73
N LEU A 169 2.96 11.37 -8.15
CA LEU A 169 1.64 10.73 -8.16
C LEU A 169 0.98 10.73 -9.53
N THR A 170 1.19 11.78 -10.33
CA THR A 170 0.73 11.85 -11.70
C THR A 170 1.35 10.73 -12.53
N HIS A 171 2.67 10.56 -12.45
CA HIS A 171 3.34 9.47 -13.16
C HIS A 171 2.88 8.08 -12.69
N LEU A 172 2.69 7.88 -11.38
CA LEU A 172 2.16 6.62 -10.87
C LEU A 172 0.75 6.34 -11.39
N ALA A 173 -0.09 7.36 -11.52
CA ALA A 173 -1.46 7.24 -11.99
C ALA A 173 -1.58 6.90 -13.49
N GLU A 174 -0.57 7.23 -14.33
CA GLU A 174 -0.58 6.93 -15.78
C GLU A 174 -0.80 5.44 -16.08
N ARG A 175 -0.40 4.56 -15.17
CA ARG A 175 -0.51 3.10 -15.33
C ARG A 175 -1.72 2.48 -14.64
N ALA A 176 -2.63 3.29 -14.11
CA ALA A 176 -3.79 2.82 -13.34
C ALA A 176 -4.65 1.79 -14.11
N ASP A 177 -4.91 2.04 -15.40
CA ASP A 177 -5.73 1.16 -16.23
C ASP A 177 -5.10 -0.23 -16.40
N GLU A 178 -3.78 -0.30 -16.58
CA GLU A 178 -3.05 -1.57 -16.66
C GLU A 178 -3.17 -2.36 -15.35
N ARG A 179 -3.03 -1.68 -14.21
CA ARG A 179 -3.12 -2.30 -12.88
C ARG A 179 -4.53 -2.81 -12.58
N LEU A 180 -5.54 -2.02 -12.94
CA LEU A 180 -6.95 -2.40 -12.84
C LEU A 180 -7.27 -3.61 -13.72
N ALA A 181 -6.79 -3.63 -14.97
CA ALA A 181 -6.96 -4.77 -15.87
C ALA A 181 -6.29 -6.05 -15.33
N PHE A 182 -5.07 -5.93 -14.79
CA PHE A 182 -4.39 -7.05 -14.15
C PHE A 182 -5.18 -7.59 -12.96
N GLN A 183 -5.63 -6.73 -12.04
CA GLN A 183 -6.41 -7.15 -10.88
C GLN A 183 -7.74 -7.80 -11.32
N ALA A 184 -8.39 -7.25 -12.35
CA ALA A 184 -9.67 -7.73 -12.88
C ALA A 184 -9.62 -9.15 -13.45
N ALA A 185 -8.44 -9.62 -13.90
CA ALA A 185 -8.25 -10.96 -14.47
C ALA A 185 -8.40 -12.11 -13.45
N TYR A 186 -8.38 -11.81 -12.14
CA TYR A 186 -8.38 -12.83 -11.09
C TYR A 186 -9.74 -12.91 -10.37
N PRO A 187 -10.30 -14.08 -10.06
CA PRO A 187 -11.57 -14.17 -9.35
C PRO A 187 -11.43 -13.79 -7.86
N VAL A 188 -12.55 -13.33 -7.27
CA VAL A 188 -12.76 -13.31 -5.82
C VAL A 188 -12.93 -14.73 -5.32
#